data_AF-A0AAU6JDG0-F1
#
_entry.id   AF-A0AAU6JDG0-F1
#
_cell.length_a   1.000
_cell.length_b   1.000
_cell.length_c   1.000
_cell.angle_alpha   90.00
_cell.angle_beta   90.00
_cell.angle_gamma   90.00
#
_symmetry.space_group_name_H-M   'P 1'
#
loop_
_entity.id
_entity.type
_entity.pdbx_description
1 polymer ?
#
loop_
_entity_poly.entity_id
_entity_poly.type
_entity_poly.pdbx_seq_one_letter_code
_entity_poly.pdbx_strand_id
1 'polypeptide(L)'
;MAAAREQTVWEYELLRVADVILFWFCAEAVQTIALYELGAHAACLTRLAVGADPDYPRHLDVVQQLRHARPDVSVHDCLQATVREAAHQA
;
A
#
# COMPACT_ATOMS: atom_id res chain seq x y z
N MET A 1 -13.28 -18.22 -13.28
CA MET A 1 -13.72 -16.82 -13.52
C MET A 1 -14.52 -16.24 -12.35
N ALA A 2 -15.43 -16.98 -11.71
CA ALA A 2 -16.13 -16.51 -10.49
C ALA A 2 -15.18 -16.15 -9.33
N ALA A 3 -14.22 -17.03 -9.01
CA ALA A 3 -13.26 -16.81 -7.92
C ALA A 3 -12.42 -15.51 -8.08
N ALA A 4 -12.03 -15.14 -9.31
CA ALA A 4 -11.29 -13.90 -9.55
C ALA A 4 -12.16 -12.65 -9.34
N ARG A 5 -13.45 -12.72 -9.70
CA ARG A 5 -14.40 -11.63 -9.46
C ARG A 5 -14.69 -11.48 -7.97
N GLU A 6 -14.93 -12.59 -7.28
CA GLU A 6 -15.18 -12.60 -5.84
C GLU A 6 -13.97 -12.05 -5.06
N GLN A 7 -12.75 -12.44 -5.45
CA GLN A 7 -11.52 -11.90 -4.88
C GLN A 7 -11.45 -10.38 -5.02
N THR A 8 -11.63 -9.84 -6.23
CA THR A 8 -11.55 -8.39 -6.45
C THR A 8 -12.64 -7.61 -5.71
N VAL A 9 -13.86 -8.16 -5.61
CA VAL A 9 -14.94 -7.51 -4.83
C VAL A 9 -14.59 -7.50 -3.35
N TRP A 10 -14.11 -8.63 -2.82
CA TRP A 10 -13.72 -8.75 -1.43
C TRP A 10 -12.58 -7.79 -1.06
N GLU A 11 -11.54 -7.69 -1.90
CA GLU A 11 -10.43 -6.74 -1.72
C GLU A 11 -10.94 -5.30 -1.70
N TYR A 12 -11.76 -4.94 -2.69
CA TYR A 12 -12.34 -3.61 -2.81
C TYR A 12 -13.20 -3.23 -1.59
N GLU A 13 -14.05 -4.13 -1.10
CA GLU A 13 -14.94 -3.86 0.03
C GLU A 13 -14.14 -3.73 1.33
N LEU A 14 -13.18 -4.62 1.58
CA LEU A 14 -12.43 -4.61 2.84
C LEU A 14 -11.46 -3.45 2.95
N LEU A 15 -10.77 -3.07 1.86
CA LEU A 15 -9.88 -1.90 1.88
C LEU A 15 -10.63 -0.61 2.23
N ARG A 16 -11.94 -0.53 1.96
CA ARG A 16 -12.76 0.65 2.26
C ARG A 16 -13.22 0.74 3.71
N VAL A 17 -13.27 -0.38 4.43
CA VAL A 17 -13.74 -0.44 5.82
C VAL A 17 -12.61 -0.67 6.81
N ALA A 18 -11.37 -0.87 6.34
CA ALA A 18 -10.20 -1.03 7.19
C ALA A 18 -9.83 0.29 7.90
N ASP A 19 -9.53 0.20 9.20
CA ASP A 19 -9.02 1.34 9.98
C ASP A 19 -7.61 1.76 9.55
N VAL A 20 -6.79 0.79 9.15
CA VAL A 20 -5.41 0.96 8.65
C VAL A 20 -5.18 0.01 7.48
N ILE A 21 -4.52 0.49 6.43
CA ILE A 21 -4.11 -0.34 5.29
C ILE A 21 -2.59 -0.40 5.25
N LEU A 22 -2.05 -1.63 5.22
CA LEU A 22 -0.63 -1.89 5.01
C LEU A 22 -0.37 -2.29 3.56
N PHE A 23 0.52 -1.56 2.89
CA PHE A 23 1.08 -1.94 1.60
C PHE A 23 2.55 -2.35 1.77
N TRP A 24 2.91 -3.53 1.28
CA TRP A 24 4.30 -3.96 1.14
C TRP A 24 4.59 -4.39 -0.30
N PHE A 25 5.50 -3.68 -0.95
CA PHE A 25 5.95 -4.02 -2.31
C PHE A 25 7.27 -4.78 -2.25
N CYS A 26 7.23 -6.09 -2.54
CA CYS A 26 8.40 -6.96 -2.54
C CYS A 26 9.16 -6.89 -3.88
N ALA A 27 10.46 -7.20 -3.87
CA ALA A 27 11.35 -7.01 -5.01
C ALA A 27 11.04 -7.88 -6.24
N GLU A 28 10.39 -9.03 -6.03
CA GLU A 28 10.26 -10.10 -7.03
C GLU A 28 9.29 -9.78 -8.18
N ALA A 29 8.31 -8.90 -7.96
CA ALA A 29 7.28 -8.63 -8.95
C ALA A 29 6.69 -7.23 -8.79
N VAL A 30 6.30 -6.60 -9.90
CA VAL A 30 5.53 -5.36 -9.88
C VAL A 30 4.06 -5.66 -9.57
N GLN A 31 3.58 -5.22 -8.41
CA GLN A 31 2.20 -5.40 -7.95
C GLN A 31 1.32 -4.24 -8.47
N THR A 32 0.96 -4.28 -9.76
CA THR A 32 0.25 -3.18 -10.45
C THR A 32 -1.12 -2.85 -9.84
N ILE A 33 -1.87 -3.87 -9.38
CA ILE A 33 -3.17 -3.65 -8.72
C ILE A 33 -2.98 -2.96 -7.36
N ALA A 34 -2.00 -3.40 -6.56
CA ALA A 34 -1.67 -2.74 -5.29
C ALA A 34 -1.19 -1.29 -5.48
N LEU A 35 -0.46 -0.98 -6.56
CA LEU A 35 -0.10 0.40 -6.91
C LEU A 35 -1.33 1.26 -7.22
N TYR A 36 -2.30 0.71 -7.95
CA TYR A 36 -3.57 1.38 -8.23
C TYR A 36 -4.37 1.64 -6.94
N GLU A 37 -4.47 0.64 -6.06
CA GLU A 37 -5.16 0.74 -4.78
C GLU A 37 -4.49 1.74 -3.84
N LEU A 38 -3.14 1.71 -3.75
CA LEU A 38 -2.38 2.71 -3.00
C LEU A 38 -2.71 4.12 -3.49
N GLY A 39 -2.74 4.35 -4.81
CA GLY A 39 -3.12 5.65 -5.37
C GLY A 39 -4.53 6.08 -4.99
N ALA A 40 -5.51 5.17 -5.04
CA ALA A 40 -6.89 5.44 -4.67
C ALA A 40 -7.04 5.82 -3.19
N HIS A 41 -6.30 5.16 -2.30
CA HIS A 41 -6.33 5.43 -0.87
C HIS A 41 -5.44 6.60 -0.44
N ALA A 42 -4.35 6.88 -1.16
CA ALA A 42 -3.54 8.07 -0.95
C ALA A 42 -4.32 9.36 -1.26
N ALA A 43 -5.27 9.32 -2.20
CA ALA A 43 -6.17 10.44 -2.47
C ALA A 43 -7.26 10.65 -1.39
N CYS A 44 -7.36 9.75 -0.41
CA CYS A 44 -8.32 9.80 0.70
C CYS A 44 -7.61 10.10 2.04
N LEU A 45 -8.38 10.30 3.11
CA LEU A 45 -7.86 10.42 4.49
C LEU A 45 -7.61 9.06 5.18
N THR A 46 -7.40 8.00 4.40
CA THR A 46 -7.13 6.66 4.93
C THR A 46 -5.76 6.65 5.63
N ARG A 47 -5.68 5.93 6.75
CA ARG A 47 -4.42 5.67 7.47
C ARG A 47 -3.64 4.60 6.73
N LEU A 48 -2.41 4.92 6.35
CA LEU A 48 -1.57 4.11 5.49
C LEU A 48 -0.24 3.82 6.18
N ALA A 49 0.15 2.54 6.17
CA ALA A 49 1.52 2.11 6.44
C ALA A 49 2.08 1.54 5.13
N VAL A 50 3.11 2.19 4.58
CA VAL A 50 3.64 1.83 3.27
C VAL A 50 5.10 1.43 3.39
N GLY A 51 5.45 0.30 2.80
CA GLY A 51 6.83 -0.09 2.61
C GLY A 51 7.07 -0.66 1.23
N ALA A 52 8.29 -0.51 0.78
CA ALA A 52 8.79 -1.10 -0.45
C ALA A 52 10.18 -1.64 -0.18
N ASP A 53 10.45 -2.85 -0.66
CA ASP A 53 11.81 -3.38 -0.69
C ASP A 53 12.71 -2.41 -1.49
N PRO A 54 13.96 -2.12 -1.05
CA PRO A 54 14.87 -1.26 -1.79
C PRO A 54 15.10 -1.69 -3.25
N ASP A 55 15.02 -3.00 -3.53
CA ASP A 55 15.18 -3.56 -4.86
C ASP A 55 13.85 -3.62 -5.65
N TYR A 56 12.76 -3.09 -5.10
CA TYR A 56 11.47 -3.03 -5.80
C TYR A 56 11.60 -2.17 -7.08
N PRO A 57 11.21 -2.68 -8.27
CA PRO A 57 11.41 -1.96 -9.55
C PRO A 57 10.73 -0.60 -9.67
N ARG A 58 9.82 -0.27 -8.75
CA ARG A 58 9.08 1.00 -8.67
C ARG A 58 9.28 1.70 -7.32
N HIS A 59 10.32 1.35 -6.55
CA HIS A 59 10.61 1.94 -5.24
C HIS A 59 10.63 3.48 -5.30
N LEU A 60 11.43 4.03 -6.21
CA LEU A 60 11.52 5.48 -6.39
C LEU A 60 10.16 6.11 -6.72
N ASP A 61 9.36 5.48 -7.57
CA ASP A 61 8.04 5.99 -7.95
C ASP A 61 7.10 6.01 -6.74
N VAL A 62 7.06 4.93 -5.94
CA VAL A 62 6.26 4.87 -4.70
C VAL A 62 6.68 5.98 -3.73
N VAL A 63 7.98 6.16 -3.51
CA VAL A 63 8.52 7.18 -2.60
C VAL A 63 8.17 8.60 -3.08
N GLN A 64 8.43 8.93 -4.35
CA GLN A 64 8.23 10.29 -4.85
C GLN A 64 6.74 10.63 -4.97
N GLN A 65 5.92 9.72 -5.49
CA GLN A 65 4.49 9.96 -5.63
C GLN A 65 3.80 10.13 -4.28
N LEU A 66 4.12 9.28 -3.28
CA LEU A 66 3.56 9.46 -1.95
C LEU A 66 4.06 10.72 -1.25
N ARG A 67 5.35 11.08 -1.41
CA ARG A 67 5.85 12.34 -0.88
C ARG A 67 5.06 13.55 -1.40
N HIS A 68 4.63 13.51 -2.66
CA HIS A 68 3.81 14.59 -3.24
C HIS A 68 2.33 14.51 -2.84
N ALA A 69 1.74 13.32 -2.82
CA ALA A 69 0.31 13.13 -2.58
C ALA A 69 -0.06 13.13 -1.08
N ARG A 70 0.80 12.54 -0.25
CA ARG A 70 0.62 12.27 1.18
C ARG A 70 1.95 12.43 1.92
N PRO A 71 2.48 13.67 2.07
CA PRO A 71 3.77 13.92 2.72
C PRO A 71 3.83 13.48 4.20
N ASP A 72 2.67 13.20 4.80
CA ASP A 72 2.52 12.62 6.14
C ASP A 72 2.85 11.12 6.21
N VAL A 73 2.83 10.41 5.08
CA VAL A 73 3.08 8.97 5.00
C VAL A 73 4.55 8.71 4.63
N SER A 74 5.28 8.04 5.50
CA SER A 74 6.64 7.57 5.22
C SER A 74 6.61 6.22 4.51
N VAL A 75 7.50 6.03 3.53
CA VAL A 75 7.74 4.73 2.89
C VAL A 75 8.91 4.05 3.58
N HIS A 76 8.69 2.87 4.13
CA HIS A 76 9.71 2.09 4.83
C HIS A 76 10.42 1.10 3.92
N ASP A 77 11.73 0.94 4.12
CA ASP A 77 12.59 0.06 3.31
C ASP A 77 12.63 -1.39 3.83
N CYS A 78 11.81 -1.75 4.82
CA CYS A 78 11.71 -3.13 5.29
C CYS A 78 10.32 -3.47 5.82
N LEU A 79 9.92 -4.73 5.64
CA LEU A 79 8.60 -5.22 6.06
C LEU A 79 8.39 -5.05 7.57
N GLN A 80 9.43 -5.26 8.38
CA GLN A 80 9.34 -5.13 9.83
C GLN A 80 8.96 -3.71 10.27
N ALA A 81 9.57 -2.68 9.69
CA ALA A 81 9.24 -1.29 10.01
C ALA A 81 7.81 -0.95 9.56
N THR A 82 7.42 -1.42 8.37
CA THR A 82 6.07 -1.23 7.82
C THR A 82 4.99 -1.84 8.73
N VAL A 83 5.21 -3.06 9.21
CA VAL A 83 4.28 -3.75 10.14
C VAL A 83 4.19 -3.01 11.47
N ARG A 84 5.32 -2.51 12.00
CA ARG A 84 5.31 -1.71 13.23
C ARG A 84 4.49 -0.44 13.06
N GLU A 85 4.66 0.26 11.95
CA GLU A 85 3.89 1.45 11.62
C GLU A 85 2.39 1.16 11.57
N ALA A 86 1.98 0.09 10.88
CA ALA A 86 0.56 -0.31 10.84
C ALA A 86 0.00 -0.60 12.24
N ALA A 87 0.78 -1.27 13.09
CA ALA A 87 0.36 -1.59 14.46
C ALA A 87 0.29 -0.34 15.37
N HIS A 88 1.05 0.72 15.09
CA HIS A 88 0.98 1.99 15.82
C HIS A 88 -0.24 2.83 15.43
N GLN A 89 -0.78 2.65 14.22
CA GLN A 89 -1.92 3.40 13.69
C GLN A 89 -3.29 2.79 14.04
N ALA A 90 -3.30 1.54 14.51
CA ALA A 90 -4.49 0.77 14.91
C ALA A 90 -4.92 1.12 16.34
#